data_AF-A0A2V8MN09-F1
#
_entry.id   AF-A0A2V8MN09-F1
#
_cell.length_a   1.000
_cell.length_b   1.000
_cell.length_c   1.000
_cell.angle_alpha   90.00
_cell.angle_beta   90.00
_cell.angle_gamma   90.00
#
_symmetry.space_group_name_H-M   'P 1'
#
loop_
_entity.id
_entity.type
_entity.pdbx_description
1 polymer ?
#
loop_
_entity_poly.entity_id
_entity_poly.type
_entity_poly.pdbx_seq_one_letter_code
_entity_poly.pdbx_strand_id
1 'polypeptide(L)'
;SARLPVTFERRWEDNPAHDSYYPDALTNRVAYKEGVFVGYRGYEHIGTKPLFPFGYGLSYTTFRYNNLNVTQAITKSGGLSSWACLVSFDVTNTGRREGAEVAQVYVTDTHSKTPRPARELKGFVKLNLHAGEKKRVTVTLDRRAFSYYDIDIKQWRADPGDFDILVGSSVEEILLKGKVASQPEIKQR
;
A
#
# COMPACT_ATOMS: atom_id res chain seq x y z
N SER A 1 -6.99 -18.10 -0.87
CA SER A 1 -6.88 -17.14 0.25
C SER A 1 -5.45 -16.67 0.55
N ALA A 2 -4.42 -17.18 -0.13
CA ALA A 2 -3.10 -16.55 -0.13
C ALA A 2 -3.08 -15.39 -1.15
N ARG A 3 -2.23 -14.38 -0.89
CA ARG A 3 -1.97 -13.25 -1.79
C ARG A 3 -0.48 -13.25 -2.16
N LEU A 4 -0.14 -12.89 -3.39
CA LEU A 4 1.25 -12.87 -3.86
C LEU A 4 2.06 -11.78 -3.14
N PRO A 5 3.19 -12.11 -2.49
CA PRO A 5 4.07 -11.12 -1.85
C PRO A 5 5.02 -10.43 -2.84
N VAL A 6 5.05 -10.89 -4.09
CA VAL A 6 5.88 -10.36 -5.18
C VAL A 6 5.02 -10.17 -6.42
N THR A 7 5.47 -9.29 -7.31
CA THR A 7 4.90 -9.18 -8.65
C THR A 7 5.57 -10.22 -9.55
N PHE A 8 4.79 -10.88 -10.40
CA PHE A 8 5.32 -11.79 -11.42
C PHE A 8 5.24 -11.09 -12.78
N GLU A 9 6.41 -10.80 -13.34
CA GLU A 9 6.58 -10.28 -14.69
C GLU A 9 6.00 -11.20 -15.77
N ARG A 10 5.65 -10.63 -16.93
CA ARG A 10 5.37 -11.40 -18.14
C ARG A 10 6.68 -11.83 -18.83
N ARG A 11 7.66 -10.93 -18.82
CA ARG A 11 8.99 -11.12 -19.39
C ARG A 11 10.03 -10.53 -18.44
N TRP A 12 11.22 -11.12 -18.40
CA TRP A 12 12.29 -10.65 -17.52
C TRP A 12 12.65 -9.17 -17.78
N GLU A 13 12.57 -8.74 -19.03
CA GLU A 13 12.82 -7.37 -19.50
C GLU A 13 11.82 -6.34 -18.96
N ASP A 14 10.65 -6.79 -18.48
CA ASP A 14 9.67 -5.90 -17.86
C ASP A 14 10.07 -5.50 -16.44
N ASN A 15 11.03 -6.21 -15.83
CA ASN A 15 11.42 -5.99 -14.45
C ASN A 15 12.09 -4.60 -14.30
N PRO A 16 11.64 -3.74 -13.37
CA PRO A 16 12.23 -2.41 -13.17
C PRO A 16 13.74 -2.41 -12.88
N ALA A 17 14.26 -3.53 -12.36
CA ALA A 17 15.69 -3.70 -12.08
C ALA A 17 16.45 -4.37 -13.23
N HIS A 18 15.81 -4.72 -14.35
CA HIS A 18 16.41 -5.48 -15.46
C HIS A 18 17.76 -4.91 -15.91
N ASP A 19 17.79 -3.61 -16.22
CA ASP A 19 18.97 -2.91 -16.75
C ASP A 19 20.05 -2.63 -15.69
N SER A 20 19.78 -2.97 -14.44
CA SER A 20 20.69 -2.76 -13.31
C SER A 20 20.77 -3.97 -12.37
N TYR A 21 20.44 -5.17 -12.87
CA TYR A 21 20.44 -6.38 -12.06
C TYR A 21 21.85 -6.97 -11.90
N TYR A 22 22.67 -6.86 -12.94
CA TYR A 22 24.04 -7.39 -12.97
C TYR A 22 25.06 -6.30 -12.64
N PRO A 23 26.27 -6.67 -12.18
CA PRO A 23 27.34 -5.71 -11.94
C PRO A 23 27.73 -4.95 -13.21
N ASP A 24 28.08 -3.67 -13.07
CA ASP A 24 28.64 -2.90 -14.17
C ASP A 24 29.94 -3.55 -14.66
N ALA A 25 30.16 -3.54 -15.98
CA ALA A 25 31.30 -4.21 -16.61
C ALA A 25 32.64 -3.82 -15.95
N LEU A 26 33.48 -4.82 -15.69
CA LEU A 26 34.79 -4.67 -15.03
C LEU A 26 34.71 -4.16 -13.57
N THR A 27 33.53 -4.21 -12.95
CA THR A 27 33.34 -3.88 -11.53
C THR A 27 32.59 -4.99 -10.80
N ASN A 28 32.62 -4.96 -9.47
CA ASN A 28 31.77 -5.78 -8.59
C ASN A 28 30.63 -4.95 -7.97
N ARG A 29 30.19 -3.88 -8.64
CA ARG A 29 29.18 -2.96 -8.13
C ARG A 29 27.90 -3.08 -8.93
N VAL A 30 26.77 -3.16 -8.22
CA VAL A 30 25.43 -3.11 -8.79
C VAL A 30 24.81 -1.78 -8.35
N ALA A 31 24.53 -0.89 -9.31
CA ALA A 31 23.89 0.39 -9.04
C ALA A 31 22.36 0.21 -9.03
N TYR A 32 21.69 0.54 -7.93
CA TYR A 32 20.23 0.41 -7.81
C TYR A 32 19.55 1.59 -8.50
N LYS A 33 19.49 1.56 -9.83
CA LYS A 33 18.99 2.65 -10.67
C LYS A 33 17.48 2.85 -10.56
N GLU A 34 16.76 1.80 -10.18
CA GLU A 34 15.32 1.81 -9.94
C GLU A 34 14.92 2.59 -8.67
N GLY A 35 15.87 2.87 -7.78
CA GLY A 35 15.64 3.65 -6.56
C GLY A 35 14.51 3.06 -5.70
N VAL A 36 13.48 3.86 -5.41
CA VAL A 36 12.31 3.42 -4.63
C VAL A 36 11.27 2.64 -5.45
N PHE A 37 11.43 2.58 -6.76
CA PHE A 37 10.49 1.99 -7.72
C PHE A 37 10.76 0.49 -7.90
N VAL A 38 10.82 -0.25 -6.79
CA VAL A 38 11.06 -1.70 -6.78
C VAL A 38 9.75 -2.48 -6.79
N GLY A 39 9.69 -3.57 -7.57
CA GLY A 39 8.52 -4.44 -7.66
C GLY A 39 7.30 -3.70 -8.20
N TYR A 40 6.12 -3.89 -7.61
CA TYR A 40 4.88 -3.26 -8.09
C TYR A 40 4.97 -1.74 -8.22
N ARG A 41 5.79 -1.08 -7.38
CA ARG A 41 6.05 0.35 -7.44
C ARG A 41 6.68 0.75 -8.77
N GLY A 42 7.62 -0.07 -9.25
CA GLY A 42 8.29 0.12 -10.53
C GLY A 42 7.39 -0.20 -11.70
N TYR A 43 6.68 -1.33 -11.66
CA TYR A 43 5.72 -1.69 -12.72
C TYR A 43 4.65 -0.61 -12.91
N GLU A 44 4.08 -0.07 -11.83
CA GLU A 44 3.15 1.07 -11.92
C GLU A 44 3.83 2.35 -12.42
N HIS A 45 5.08 2.61 -12.03
CA HIS A 45 5.83 3.79 -12.44
C HIS A 45 6.15 3.81 -13.94
N ILE A 46 6.56 2.67 -14.50
CA ILE A 46 6.88 2.53 -15.93
C ILE A 46 5.65 2.21 -16.80
N GLY A 47 4.50 1.93 -16.19
CA GLY A 47 3.25 1.61 -16.89
C GLY A 47 3.19 0.19 -17.49
N THR A 48 4.08 -0.71 -17.07
CA THR A 48 4.14 -2.09 -17.59
C THR A 48 3.23 -3.00 -16.77
N LYS A 49 2.27 -3.66 -17.44
CA LYS A 49 1.33 -4.56 -16.77
C LYS A 49 1.96 -5.95 -16.50
N PRO A 50 2.06 -6.40 -15.24
CA PRO A 50 2.62 -7.70 -14.91
C PRO A 50 1.72 -8.87 -15.34
N LEU A 51 2.22 -10.09 -15.21
CA LEU A 51 1.43 -11.31 -15.40
C LEU A 51 0.50 -11.53 -14.20
N PHE A 52 1.06 -11.44 -12.99
CA PHE A 52 0.30 -11.42 -11.74
C PHE A 52 0.77 -10.26 -10.86
N PRO A 53 -0.12 -9.33 -10.49
CA PRO A 53 0.27 -8.16 -9.72
C PRO A 53 0.49 -8.50 -8.24
N PHE A 54 1.23 -7.63 -7.55
CA PHE A 54 1.40 -7.75 -6.10
C PHE A 54 0.05 -7.80 -5.37
N GLY A 55 -0.04 -8.68 -4.38
CA GLY A 55 -1.26 -8.87 -3.60
C GLY A 55 -2.36 -9.64 -4.33
N TYR A 56 -2.13 -10.14 -5.56
CA TYR A 56 -3.12 -10.94 -6.28
C TYR A 56 -3.33 -12.31 -5.65
N GLY A 57 -4.54 -12.86 -5.78
CA GLY A 57 -4.87 -14.20 -5.31
C GLY A 57 -6.34 -14.55 -5.54
N LEU A 58 -6.60 -15.78 -5.96
CA LEU A 58 -7.95 -16.26 -6.18
C LEU A 58 -8.57 -16.86 -4.91
N SER A 59 -9.89 -16.97 -4.95
CA SER A 59 -10.72 -17.59 -3.91
C SER A 59 -11.84 -18.40 -4.55
N TYR A 60 -12.31 -19.43 -3.84
CA TYR A 60 -13.50 -20.21 -4.23
C TYR A 60 -14.81 -19.55 -3.82
N THR A 61 -14.74 -18.38 -3.18
CA THR A 61 -15.88 -17.51 -2.84
C THR A 61 -15.55 -16.08 -3.22
N THR A 62 -16.56 -15.21 -3.27
CA THR A 62 -16.42 -13.80 -3.63
C THR A 62 -16.58 -12.90 -2.41
N PHE A 63 -15.91 -11.75 -2.43
CA PHE A 63 -15.99 -10.77 -1.35
C PHE A 63 -16.40 -9.40 -1.89
N ARG A 64 -17.17 -8.66 -1.09
CA ARG A 64 -17.57 -7.28 -1.40
C ARG A 64 -17.12 -6.36 -0.28
N TYR A 65 -16.61 -5.20 -0.68
CA TYR A 65 -16.11 -4.15 0.18
C TYR A 65 -17.07 -2.97 0.11
N ASN A 66 -17.41 -2.35 1.25
CA ASN A 66 -18.26 -1.14 1.28
C ASN A 66 -18.04 -0.32 2.56
N ASN A 67 -18.79 0.78 2.68
CA ASN A 67 -18.87 1.61 3.90
C ASN A 67 -17.51 2.11 4.41
N LEU A 68 -16.64 2.53 3.47
CA LEU A 68 -15.36 3.14 3.80
C LEU A 68 -15.58 4.39 4.65
N ASN A 69 -14.86 4.46 5.76
CA ASN A 69 -14.78 5.60 6.62
C ASN A 69 -13.31 5.83 6.98
N VAL A 70 -12.81 7.01 6.62
CA VAL A 70 -11.43 7.43 6.87
C VAL A 70 -11.49 8.59 7.85
N THR A 71 -10.90 8.42 9.02
CA THR A 71 -10.93 9.43 10.09
C THR A 71 -9.55 9.64 10.69
N GLN A 72 -9.34 10.83 11.25
CA GLN A 72 -8.13 11.14 12.01
C GLN A 72 -8.38 10.84 13.48
N ALA A 73 -7.37 10.33 14.17
CA ALA A 73 -7.38 10.08 15.60
C ALA A 73 -6.05 10.46 16.24
N ILE A 74 -6.07 10.65 17.57
CA ILE A 74 -4.86 10.74 18.38
C ILE A 74 -4.74 9.45 19.17
N THR A 75 -3.69 8.68 18.92
CA THR A 75 -3.36 7.48 19.67
C THR A 75 -2.43 7.83 20.82
N LYS A 76 -2.64 7.20 21.98
CA LYS A 76 -1.78 7.36 23.15
C LYS A 76 -1.04 6.05 23.40
N SER A 77 0.29 6.09 23.40
CA SER A 77 1.13 4.95 23.74
C SER A 77 2.35 5.44 24.53
N GLY A 78 2.64 4.79 25.66
CA GLY A 78 3.77 5.16 26.52
C GLY A 78 3.75 6.61 27.01
N GLY A 79 2.57 7.21 27.19
CA GLY A 79 2.43 8.62 27.60
C GLY A 79 2.59 9.64 26.47
N LEU A 80 2.97 9.22 25.27
CA LEU A 80 3.03 10.07 24.08
C LEU A 80 1.73 10.02 23.29
N SER A 81 1.26 11.19 22.85
CA SER A 81 0.13 11.32 21.93
C SER A 81 0.66 11.46 20.51
N SER A 82 0.18 10.63 19.59
CA SER A 82 0.59 10.63 18.17
C SER A 82 -0.63 10.66 17.26
N TRP A 83 -0.51 11.35 16.14
CA TRP A 83 -1.54 11.34 15.11
C TRP A 83 -1.60 9.97 14.41
N ALA A 84 -2.81 9.52 14.10
CA ALA A 84 -3.08 8.35 13.29
C ALA A 84 -4.29 8.58 12.36
N CYS A 85 -4.33 7.85 11.26
CA CYS A 85 -5.49 7.72 10.38
C CYS A 85 -6.13 6.34 10.58
N LEU A 86 -7.42 6.31 10.92
CA LEU A 86 -8.21 5.09 11.05
C LEU A 86 -8.96 4.84 9.74
N VAL A 87 -8.68 3.71 9.11
CA VAL A 87 -9.32 3.29 7.86
C VAL A 87 -10.27 2.14 8.17
N SER A 88 -11.56 2.43 8.28
CA SER A 88 -12.60 1.45 8.60
C SER A 88 -13.48 1.14 7.40
N PHE A 89 -13.81 -0.13 7.16
CA PHE A 89 -14.69 -0.56 6.08
C PHE A 89 -15.29 -1.93 6.39
N ASP A 90 -16.37 -2.30 5.70
CA ASP A 90 -16.95 -3.63 5.85
C ASP A 90 -16.50 -4.54 4.70
N VAL A 91 -16.25 -5.80 5.03
CA VAL A 91 -15.98 -6.89 4.09
C VAL A 91 -17.05 -7.95 4.28
N THR A 92 -17.75 -8.30 3.20
CA THR A 92 -18.80 -9.33 3.19
C THR A 92 -18.39 -10.47 2.28
N ASN A 93 -18.49 -11.72 2.75
CA ASN A 93 -18.41 -12.88 1.89
C ASN A 93 -19.76 -13.06 1.16
N THR A 94 -19.77 -12.82 -0.14
CA THR A 94 -20.98 -12.84 -0.98
C THR A 94 -21.23 -14.17 -1.69
N GLY A 95 -20.30 -15.12 -1.58
CA GLY A 95 -20.48 -16.44 -2.17
C GLY A 95 -21.13 -17.45 -1.23
N ARG A 96 -21.11 -18.72 -1.64
CA ARG A 96 -21.79 -19.84 -0.95
C ARG A 96 -20.87 -20.69 -0.07
N ARG A 97 -19.59 -20.36 -0.01
CA ARG A 97 -18.57 -21.11 0.75
C ARG A 97 -17.89 -20.18 1.74
N GLU A 98 -17.47 -20.73 2.88
CA GLU A 98 -16.52 -20.04 3.73
C GLU A 98 -15.22 -19.78 2.96
N GLY A 99 -14.59 -18.65 3.25
CA GLY A 99 -13.30 -18.31 2.69
C GLY A 99 -12.59 -17.24 3.49
N ALA A 100 -11.30 -17.08 3.20
CA ALA A 100 -10.48 -16.04 3.80
C ALA A 100 -10.08 -14.97 2.78
N GLU A 101 -10.19 -13.72 3.19
CA GLU A 101 -9.90 -12.51 2.41
C GLU A 101 -8.79 -11.70 3.10
N VAL A 102 -7.88 -11.14 2.31
CA VAL A 102 -6.85 -10.21 2.76
C VAL A 102 -7.16 -8.84 2.16
N ALA A 103 -7.74 -7.97 2.98
CA ALA A 103 -7.98 -6.58 2.62
C ALA A 103 -6.68 -5.77 2.74
N GLN A 104 -6.30 -5.08 1.67
CA GLN A 104 -5.06 -4.32 1.54
C GLN A 104 -5.37 -2.82 1.51
N VAL A 105 -4.62 -2.05 2.28
CA VAL A 105 -4.75 -0.58 2.38
C VAL A 105 -3.49 0.07 1.84
N TYR A 106 -3.65 0.88 0.81
CA TYR A 106 -2.60 1.64 0.17
C TYR A 106 -2.80 3.14 0.39
N VAL A 107 -1.68 3.87 0.38
CA VAL A 107 -1.65 5.33 0.44
C VAL A 107 -1.03 5.87 -0.84
N THR A 108 -1.67 6.87 -1.43
CA THR A 108 -1.11 7.68 -2.51
C THR A 108 -0.92 9.11 -2.04
N ASP A 109 0.24 9.66 -2.32
CA ASP A 109 0.57 11.07 -2.11
C ASP A 109 0.48 11.80 -3.45
N THR A 110 -0.57 12.63 -3.62
CA THR A 110 -0.81 13.36 -4.88
C THR A 110 -0.08 14.70 -4.96
N HIS A 111 0.64 15.10 -3.92
CA HIS A 111 1.26 16.42 -3.79
C HIS A 111 2.77 16.37 -3.53
N SER A 112 3.37 15.18 -3.52
CA SER A 112 4.79 15.04 -3.23
C SER A 112 5.66 15.84 -4.20
N LYS A 113 6.63 16.56 -3.64
CA LYS A 113 7.66 17.29 -4.42
C LYS A 113 8.77 16.37 -4.92
N THR A 114 8.83 15.16 -4.38
CA THR A 114 9.84 14.13 -4.71
C THR A 114 9.15 13.00 -5.46
N PRO A 115 9.82 12.32 -6.41
CA PRO A 115 9.27 11.14 -7.04
C PRO A 115 8.85 10.09 -6.01
N ARG A 116 7.57 9.69 -6.05
CA ARG A 116 6.99 8.66 -5.17
C ARG A 116 6.29 7.58 -6.00
N PRO A 117 6.22 6.35 -5.49
CA PRO A 117 5.36 5.32 -6.07
C PRO A 117 3.90 5.79 -6.15
N ALA A 118 3.19 5.38 -7.21
CA ALA A 118 1.80 5.77 -7.43
C ALA A 118 0.90 5.42 -6.24
N ARG A 119 1.18 4.30 -5.55
CA ARG A 119 0.59 3.94 -4.27
C ARG A 119 1.55 3.05 -3.51
N GLU A 120 1.40 2.97 -2.19
CA GLU A 120 2.22 2.11 -1.34
C GLU A 120 1.36 1.36 -0.33
N LEU A 121 1.55 0.05 -0.19
CA LEU A 121 0.88 -0.74 0.85
C LEU A 121 1.32 -0.26 2.23
N LYS A 122 0.37 0.16 3.07
CA LYS A 122 0.63 0.63 4.45
C LYS A 122 -0.08 -0.19 5.54
N GLY A 123 -0.99 -1.08 5.16
CA GLY A 123 -1.58 -2.03 6.08
C GLY A 123 -2.39 -3.10 5.37
N PHE A 124 -2.65 -4.20 6.05
CA PHE A 124 -3.54 -5.23 5.56
C PHE A 124 -4.18 -5.98 6.73
N VAL A 125 -5.32 -6.62 6.49
CA VAL A 125 -5.99 -7.47 7.47
C VAL A 125 -6.50 -8.73 6.80
N LYS A 126 -6.27 -9.88 7.42
CA LYS A 126 -6.80 -11.17 6.98
C LYS A 126 -8.05 -11.51 7.78
N LEU A 127 -9.11 -11.89 7.07
CA LEU A 127 -10.42 -12.20 7.63
C LEU A 127 -10.83 -13.59 7.18
N ASN A 128 -11.32 -14.41 8.11
CA ASN A 128 -12.08 -15.61 7.78
C ASN A 128 -13.57 -15.26 7.90
N LEU A 129 -14.34 -15.57 6.86
CA LEU A 129 -15.75 -15.24 6.76
C LEU A 129 -16.56 -16.44 6.25
N HIS A 130 -17.57 -16.85 7.00
CA HIS A 130 -18.59 -17.78 6.54
C HIS A 130 -19.41 -17.16 5.38
N ALA A 131 -20.15 -17.99 4.64
CA ALA A 131 -21.02 -17.51 3.57
C ALA A 131 -22.04 -16.49 4.10
N GLY A 132 -22.13 -15.31 3.47
CA GLY A 132 -23.00 -14.22 3.89
C GLY A 132 -22.51 -13.39 5.08
N GLU A 133 -21.45 -13.82 5.77
CA GLU A 133 -20.90 -13.10 6.92
C GLU A 133 -20.28 -11.76 6.48
N LYS A 134 -20.51 -10.74 7.30
CA LYS A 134 -19.93 -9.41 7.16
C LYS A 134 -19.17 -9.02 8.42
N LYS A 135 -17.93 -8.54 8.25
CA LYS A 135 -17.13 -7.95 9.32
C LYS A 135 -16.74 -6.54 8.97
N ARG A 136 -16.87 -5.64 9.95
CA ARG A 136 -16.25 -4.32 9.91
C ARG A 136 -14.83 -4.43 10.44
N VAL A 137 -13.88 -3.88 9.72
CA VAL A 137 -12.46 -3.86 10.09
C VAL A 137 -11.95 -2.44 10.16
N THR A 138 -10.89 -2.23 10.95
CA THR A 138 -10.19 -0.96 11.05
C THR A 138 -8.69 -1.21 10.92
N VAL A 139 -8.04 -0.52 9.99
CA VAL A 139 -6.59 -0.48 9.84
C VAL A 139 -6.10 0.88 10.31
N THR A 140 -5.21 0.88 11.31
CA THR A 140 -4.61 2.10 11.86
C THR A 140 -3.33 2.41 11.11
N LEU A 141 -3.26 3.58 10.48
CA LEU A 141 -2.08 4.09 9.80
C LEU A 141 -1.46 5.20 10.65
N ASP A 142 -0.21 5.03 11.05
CA ASP A 142 0.54 6.05 11.78
C ASP A 142 1.10 7.13 10.83
N ARG A 143 1.82 8.12 11.37
CA ARG A 143 2.49 9.15 10.57
C ARG A 143 3.47 8.57 9.53
N ARG A 144 4.07 7.42 9.83
CA ARG A 144 5.04 6.74 8.97
C ARG A 144 4.40 6.30 7.65
N ALA A 145 3.11 5.95 7.69
CA ALA A 145 2.36 5.57 6.50
C ALA A 145 2.30 6.66 5.43
N PHE A 146 2.44 7.93 5.82
CA PHE A 146 2.36 9.08 4.92
C PHE A 146 3.74 9.66 4.58
N SER A 147 4.79 9.23 5.28
CA SER A 147 6.12 9.82 5.19
C SER A 147 7.01 9.17 4.12
N TYR A 148 7.87 9.96 3.50
CA TYR A 148 9.04 9.54 2.71
C TYR A 148 10.34 9.94 3.42
N TYR A 149 11.48 9.35 3.02
CA TYR A 149 12.77 9.71 3.60
C TYR A 149 13.36 10.86 2.80
N ASP A 150 13.56 12.00 3.44
CA ASP A 150 14.17 13.17 2.84
C ASP A 150 15.69 13.09 3.05
N ILE A 151 16.43 13.01 1.95
CA ILE A 151 17.88 12.80 1.96
C ILE A 151 18.66 14.06 2.35
N ASP A 152 18.08 15.25 2.13
CA ASP A 152 18.76 16.52 2.39
C ASP A 152 18.82 16.79 3.90
N ILE A 153 17.70 16.52 4.57
CA ILE A 153 17.56 16.69 6.03
C ILE A 153 17.72 15.37 6.80
N LYS A 154 17.96 14.25 6.10
CA LYS A 154 18.23 12.90 6.64
C LYS A 154 17.15 12.39 7.62
N GLN A 155 15.88 12.72 7.36
CA GLN A 155 14.78 12.37 8.26
C GLN A 155 13.53 11.94 7.52
N TRP A 156 12.63 11.25 8.22
CA TRP A 156 11.31 10.93 7.69
C TRP A 156 10.39 12.14 7.77
N ARG A 157 9.79 12.51 6.64
CA ARG A 157 8.88 13.64 6.52
C ARG A 157 7.64 13.23 5.74
N ALA A 158 6.50 13.78 6.12
CA ALA A 158 5.30 13.81 5.29
C ALA A 158 5.06 15.27 4.92
N ASP A 159 4.84 15.53 3.63
CA ASP A 159 4.44 16.85 3.18
C ASP A 159 2.98 17.12 3.59
N PRO A 160 2.64 18.37 3.95
CA PRO A 160 1.26 18.74 4.19
C PRO A 160 0.45 18.62 2.89
N GLY A 161 -0.65 17.87 2.92
CA GLY A 161 -1.55 17.74 1.78
C GLY A 161 -2.61 16.66 2.00
N ASP A 162 -3.43 16.45 0.97
CA ASP A 162 -4.37 15.36 0.93
C ASP A 162 -3.69 14.08 0.44
N PHE A 163 -4.02 12.96 1.08
CA PHE A 163 -3.58 11.63 0.70
C PHE A 163 -4.79 10.80 0.31
N ASP A 164 -4.69 10.05 -0.79
CA ASP A 164 -5.70 9.06 -1.13
C ASP A 164 -5.47 7.78 -0.31
N ILE A 165 -6.56 7.30 0.28
CA ILE A 165 -6.63 6.00 0.94
C ILE A 165 -7.34 5.04 -0.01
N LEU A 166 -6.63 4.01 -0.45
CA LEU A 166 -7.12 3.02 -1.39
C LEU A 166 -7.26 1.68 -0.67
N VAL A 167 -8.43 1.06 -0.75
CA VAL A 167 -8.67 -0.28 -0.19
C VAL A 167 -9.00 -1.25 -1.32
N GLY A 168 -8.30 -2.37 -1.36
CA GLY A 168 -8.43 -3.36 -2.42
C GLY A 168 -8.12 -4.79 -1.98
N SER A 169 -8.36 -5.72 -2.89
CA SER A 169 -7.98 -7.14 -2.78
C SER A 169 -6.59 -7.42 -3.38
N SER A 170 -6.05 -6.48 -4.17
CA SER A 170 -4.69 -6.45 -4.72
C SER A 170 -4.33 -5.03 -5.16
N VAL A 171 -3.09 -4.79 -5.62
CA VAL A 171 -2.67 -3.45 -6.08
C VAL A 171 -3.45 -3.00 -7.34
N GLU A 172 -3.84 -3.93 -8.21
CA GLU A 172 -4.64 -3.67 -9.41
C GLU A 172 -6.16 -3.62 -9.14
N GLU A 173 -6.64 -4.26 -8.08
CA GLU A 173 -8.07 -4.36 -7.75
C GLU A 173 -8.41 -3.50 -6.53
N ILE A 174 -8.48 -2.18 -6.76
CA ILE A 174 -8.92 -1.20 -5.77
C ILE A 174 -10.44 -1.06 -5.81
N LEU A 175 -11.08 -1.30 -4.68
CA LEU A 175 -12.54 -1.42 -4.55
C LEU A 175 -13.15 -0.22 -3.83
N LEU A 176 -12.41 0.43 -2.93
CA LEU A 176 -12.83 1.63 -2.21
C LEU A 176 -11.75 2.70 -2.26
N LYS A 177 -12.17 3.96 -2.33
CA LYS A 177 -11.29 5.13 -2.32
C LYS A 177 -11.83 6.16 -1.34
N GLY A 178 -10.95 6.72 -0.53
CA GLY A 178 -11.23 7.83 0.38
C GLY A 178 -10.05 8.78 0.41
N LYS A 179 -10.17 9.86 1.19
CA LYS A 179 -9.11 10.86 1.36
C LYS A 179 -8.90 11.16 2.83
N VAL A 180 -7.69 11.58 3.17
CA VAL A 180 -7.37 12.17 4.47
C VAL A 180 -6.38 13.30 4.29
N ALA A 181 -6.63 14.44 4.93
CA ALA A 181 -5.64 15.50 5.03
C ALA A 181 -4.55 15.07 6.02
N SER A 182 -3.28 15.23 5.71
CA SER A 182 -2.23 15.16 6.73
C SER A 182 -2.30 16.41 7.61
N GLN A 183 -2.03 16.26 8.91
CA GLN A 183 -1.89 17.43 9.77
C GLN A 183 -0.72 18.34 9.33
N PRO A 184 -0.80 19.66 9.58
CA PRO A 184 0.34 20.55 9.47
C PRO A 184 1.46 20.12 10.44
N GLU A 185 2.70 20.38 10.05
CA GLU A 185 3.94 19.92 10.69
C GLU A 185 3.90 19.94 12.23
N ILE A 186 3.85 18.76 12.86
CA ILE A 186 4.30 18.63 14.24
C ILE A 186 5.82 18.61 14.17
N LYS A 187 6.44 19.77 14.40
CA LYS A 187 7.88 19.89 14.69
C LYS A 187 8.21 18.91 15.80
N GLN A 188 9.02 17.88 15.49
CA GLN A 188 9.62 17.07 16.53
C GLN A 188 10.55 17.99 17.32
N ARG A 189 10.39 17.99 18.66
CA ARG A 189 11.39 18.53 19.58
C ARG A 189 12.60 17.63 19.59
#